data_AF-A0A497HY92-F1
#
_entry.id   AF-A0A497HY92-F1
#
_cell.length_a   1.000
_cell.length_b   1.000
_cell.length_c   1.000
_cell.angle_alpha   90.00
_cell.angle_beta   90.00
_cell.angle_gamma   90.00
#
_symmetry.space_group_name_H-M   'P 1'
#
loop_
_entity.id
_entity.type
_entity.pdbx_description
1 polymer ?
#
loop_
_entity_poly.entity_id
_entity_poly.type
_entity_poly.pdbx_seq_one_letter_code
_entity_poly.pdbx_strand_id
1 'polypeptide(L)'
;LYSLTIENCTYGIKIEGSGRADIRSGTFRGCEYGIYGEKTTGVIVDSSTFSDNTNALHFSSVSGSSISNSRIEDSTTGIYFSLSDSVSISKNIITDCETGIDVQNSNGNIKDNFLKNDLNINLNNVKNSEISGNEIQEGSIGILLKYSSENEIISNRIKNVSFYGIQIMYQSGNCKFYNNIIYGNTYGIAVLAGCDGTKIVNNTLYSNSDKSIWVHDSQEILIQNNIVSKGKYGIYSQESSLEINYNDFWKNTKANIFGTDVGIGMYNIFQDPIFLNAEAENFKLNINSPCVDFGKLQDSPGTDFEGKKRPHGKGVDLGAYEVATVQITLVANTIDYDLADEFIEFLDMNNAIITTISAADFPEHQEDKIILVLGGPDAYDGIGYIVQDILDGNEIEWIRKEGNFTMFIKTNTWRDGQLIIVLAGSDRDLTKAACMENKEEAFTQMKEWL
;
A
#
# COMPACT_ATOMS: atom_id res chain seq x y z
N LEU A 1 28.03 25.02 11.09
CA LEU A 1 29.33 24.42 10.73
C LEU A 1 30.07 24.00 12.00
N TYR A 2 29.59 22.95 12.66
CA TYR A 2 30.39 22.14 13.58
C TYR A 2 29.83 20.72 13.44
N SER A 3 30.44 19.91 12.57
CA SER A 3 30.19 18.47 12.55
C SER A 3 31.01 17.87 13.69
N LEU A 4 30.34 17.20 14.63
CA LEU A 4 31.01 16.43 15.68
C LEU A 4 31.52 15.14 15.05
N THR A 5 32.84 14.91 15.08
CA THR A 5 33.43 13.64 14.62
C THR A 5 34.15 12.98 15.78
N ILE A 6 33.81 11.71 16.05
CA ILE A 6 34.42 10.90 17.11
C ILE A 6 34.80 9.55 16.50
N GLU A 7 36.05 9.12 16.72
CA GLU A 7 36.60 7.91 16.10
C GLU A 7 37.39 7.05 17.10
N ASN A 8 37.39 5.73 16.87
CA ASN A 8 38.31 4.76 17.49
C ASN A 8 38.32 4.78 19.03
N CYS A 9 37.14 4.75 19.64
CA CYS A 9 37.00 4.79 21.10
C CYS A 9 35.96 3.78 21.60
N THR A 10 35.96 3.50 22.91
CA THR A 10 34.95 2.60 23.49
C THR A 10 33.54 3.20 23.38
N TYR A 11 33.38 4.46 23.77
CA TYR A 11 32.10 5.17 23.70
C TYR A 11 32.30 6.48 22.96
N GLY A 12 31.64 6.65 21.81
CA GLY A 12 31.60 7.93 21.12
C GLY A 12 30.88 8.96 21.97
N ILE A 13 29.62 8.69 22.31
CA ILE A 13 28.86 9.41 23.35
C ILE A 13 28.27 8.40 24.32
N LYS A 14 28.40 8.66 25.62
CA LYS A 14 27.76 7.87 26.69
C LYS A 14 26.76 8.74 27.45
N ILE A 15 25.53 8.25 27.58
CA ILE A 15 24.40 8.95 28.20
C ILE A 15 23.84 8.06 29.31
N GLU A 16 23.97 8.44 30.57
CA GLU A 16 23.50 7.63 31.71
C GLU A 16 22.70 8.46 32.70
N GLY A 17 21.51 7.97 33.10
CA GLY A 17 20.72 8.56 34.19
C GLY A 17 20.26 10.01 33.95
N SER A 18 20.23 10.44 32.70
CA SER A 18 20.01 11.83 32.30
C SER A 18 18.67 12.04 31.58
N GLY A 19 18.25 13.30 31.43
CA GLY A 19 17.06 13.67 30.67
C GLY A 19 17.29 13.66 29.15
N ARG A 20 16.65 14.58 28.43
CA ARG A 20 16.69 14.68 26.97
C ARG A 20 18.12 14.92 26.44
N ALA A 21 18.52 14.14 25.45
CA ALA A 21 19.73 14.36 24.65
C ALA A 21 19.36 14.52 23.18
N ASP A 22 19.89 15.55 22.51
CA ASP A 22 19.63 15.84 21.10
C ASP A 22 20.95 15.85 20.34
N ILE A 23 21.16 14.84 19.50
CA ILE A 23 22.41 14.58 18.79
C ILE A 23 22.09 14.66 17.30
N ARG A 24 22.65 15.68 16.64
CA ARG A 24 22.42 15.92 15.21
C ARG A 24 23.71 16.09 14.45
N SER A 25 23.74 15.56 13.23
CA SER A 25 24.86 15.76 12.31
C SER A 25 26.22 15.35 12.88
N GLY A 26 26.24 14.27 13.67
CA GLY A 26 27.46 13.66 14.19
C GLY A 26 27.99 12.57 13.26
N THR A 27 29.30 12.32 13.32
CA THR A 27 29.99 11.20 12.66
C THR A 27 30.69 10.36 13.72
N PHE A 28 30.37 9.07 13.79
CA PHE A 28 30.91 8.14 14.78
C PHE A 28 31.50 6.91 14.07
N ARG A 29 32.81 6.70 14.18
CA ARG A 29 33.51 5.64 13.44
C ARG A 29 34.39 4.75 14.31
N GLY A 30 34.42 3.45 14.06
CA GLY A 30 35.41 2.57 14.69
C GLY A 30 35.24 2.44 16.20
N CYS A 31 34.06 2.73 16.73
CA CYS A 31 33.79 2.70 18.17
C CYS A 31 33.17 1.37 18.60
N GLU A 32 33.39 0.95 19.85
CA GLU A 32 32.62 -0.19 20.40
C GLU A 32 31.13 0.20 20.51
N TYR A 33 30.87 1.43 20.96
CA TYR A 33 29.56 2.07 20.94
C TYR A 33 29.68 3.46 20.30
N GLY A 34 29.01 3.68 19.16
CA GLY A 34 28.93 5.02 18.56
C GLY A 34 28.20 5.98 19.50
N ILE A 35 26.95 5.65 19.84
CA ILE A 35 26.23 6.25 20.96
C ILE A 35 25.69 5.14 21.87
N TYR A 36 25.95 5.28 23.16
CA TYR A 36 25.41 4.45 24.22
C TYR A 36 24.48 5.29 25.10
N GLY A 37 23.28 4.78 25.38
CA GLY A 37 22.37 5.37 26.35
C GLY A 37 21.76 4.34 27.30
N GLU A 38 21.74 4.66 28.60
CA GLU A 38 21.13 3.84 29.63
C GLU A 38 20.28 4.69 30.58
N LYS A 39 19.07 4.23 30.94
CA LYS A 39 18.21 4.87 31.95
C LYS A 39 17.99 6.36 31.67
N THR A 40 17.54 6.68 30.46
CA THR A 40 17.38 8.07 29.98
C THR A 40 16.07 8.25 29.23
N THR A 41 15.64 9.48 28.99
CA THR A 41 14.36 9.80 28.35
C THR A 41 14.54 10.83 27.24
N GLY A 42 13.91 10.62 26.10
CA GLY A 42 13.89 11.60 25.02
C GLY A 42 15.22 11.70 24.29
N VAL A 43 15.90 10.58 24.02
CA VAL A 43 17.11 10.61 23.19
C VAL A 43 16.70 10.80 21.73
N ILE A 44 17.21 11.85 21.10
CA ILE A 44 17.01 12.14 19.68
C ILE A 44 18.35 12.00 18.99
N VAL A 45 18.44 11.10 18.01
CA VAL A 45 19.55 11.03 17.07
C VAL A 45 19.00 11.31 15.68
N ASP A 46 19.47 12.38 15.05
CA ASP A 46 18.99 12.78 13.73
C ASP A 46 20.14 13.11 12.78
N SER A 47 19.97 12.79 11.50
CA SER A 47 20.87 13.22 10.44
C SER A 47 22.35 12.91 10.72
N SER A 48 22.65 11.77 11.34
CA SER A 48 24.00 11.39 11.80
C SER A 48 24.54 10.16 11.03
N THR A 49 25.86 9.99 11.04
CA THR A 49 26.55 8.89 10.33
C THR A 49 27.32 8.01 11.30
N PHE A 50 27.17 6.69 11.16
CA PHE A 50 27.85 5.67 11.94
C PHE A 50 28.51 4.66 10.99
N SER A 51 29.81 4.41 11.12
CA SER A 51 30.49 3.38 10.33
C SER A 51 31.48 2.56 11.18
N ASP A 52 31.72 1.30 10.83
CA ASP A 52 32.77 0.48 11.44
C ASP A 52 32.64 0.30 12.96
N ASN A 53 31.43 0.38 13.52
CA ASN A 53 31.23 0.28 14.97
C ASN A 53 30.86 -1.15 15.37
N THR A 54 31.19 -1.57 16.59
CA THR A 54 30.59 -2.82 17.11
C THR A 54 29.08 -2.61 17.31
N ASN A 55 28.70 -1.55 18.01
CA ASN A 55 27.31 -1.12 18.14
C ASN A 55 27.22 0.35 17.71
N ALA A 56 26.61 0.65 16.56
CA ALA A 56 26.48 2.03 16.12
C ALA A 56 25.61 2.84 17.10
N LEU A 57 24.43 2.31 17.45
CA LEU A 57 23.50 2.91 18.41
C LEU A 57 23.03 1.84 19.39
N HIS A 58 23.26 2.05 20.69
CA HIS A 58 22.87 1.10 21.74
C HIS A 58 22.12 1.80 22.88
N PHE A 59 20.87 1.41 23.09
CA PHE A 59 20.01 2.01 24.12
C PHE A 59 19.35 0.95 25.01
N SER A 60 19.40 1.18 26.32
CA SER A 60 18.74 0.33 27.31
C SER A 60 17.96 1.14 28.33
N SER A 61 16.75 0.68 28.67
CA SER A 61 15.87 1.36 29.63
C SER A 61 15.63 2.83 29.26
N VAL A 62 15.36 3.11 27.98
CA VAL A 62 15.08 4.47 27.50
C VAL A 62 13.62 4.65 27.10
N SER A 63 13.10 5.88 27.20
CA SER A 63 11.71 6.15 26.81
C SER A 63 11.56 7.39 25.94
N GLY A 64 10.62 7.33 24.98
CA GLY A 64 10.30 8.46 24.09
C GLY A 64 11.46 8.88 23.19
N SER A 65 12.29 7.92 22.77
CA SER A 65 13.50 8.16 22.00
C SER A 65 13.27 7.94 20.50
N SER A 66 13.91 8.77 19.67
CA SER A 66 13.76 8.75 18.21
C SER A 66 15.11 8.72 17.49
N ILE A 67 15.26 7.79 16.55
CA ILE A 67 16.40 7.70 15.65
C ILE A 67 15.90 7.94 14.22
N SER A 68 16.36 9.01 13.58
CA SER A 68 15.88 9.38 12.25
C SER A 68 16.93 9.91 11.29
N ASN A 69 16.64 9.78 9.99
CA ASN A 69 17.41 10.37 8.89
C ASN A 69 18.92 10.06 8.93
N SER A 70 19.32 8.97 9.58
CA SER A 70 20.72 8.65 9.86
C SER A 70 21.22 7.53 8.94
N ARG A 71 22.52 7.53 8.67
CA ARG A 71 23.21 6.49 7.89
C ARG A 71 24.05 5.64 8.82
N ILE A 72 23.85 4.33 8.78
CA ILE A 72 24.55 3.37 9.63
C ILE A 72 25.08 2.26 8.71
N GLU A 73 26.39 2.04 8.72
CA GLU A 73 27.03 1.07 7.84
C GLU A 73 28.16 0.28 8.54
N ASP A 74 28.51 -0.88 7.99
CA ASP A 74 29.69 -1.68 8.36
C ASP A 74 29.82 -1.95 9.87
N SER A 75 28.70 -2.18 10.56
CA SER A 75 28.67 -2.33 12.02
C SER A 75 28.12 -3.69 12.45
N THR A 76 28.54 -4.27 13.57
CA THR A 76 27.96 -5.56 14.01
C THR A 76 26.46 -5.38 14.31
N THR A 77 26.09 -4.37 15.09
CA THR A 77 24.68 -3.98 15.30
C THR A 77 24.46 -2.52 14.94
N GLY A 78 23.50 -2.25 14.07
CA GLY A 78 23.15 -0.90 13.64
C GLY A 78 22.42 -0.13 14.74
N ILE A 79 21.18 -0.53 15.05
CA ILE A 79 20.35 0.10 16.08
C ILE A 79 19.88 -0.96 17.06
N TYR A 80 20.21 -0.78 18.33
CA TYR A 80 19.77 -1.64 19.42
C TYR A 80 18.94 -0.90 20.46
N PHE A 81 17.77 -1.44 20.79
CA PHE A 81 16.95 -1.02 21.92
C PHE A 81 16.61 -2.20 22.83
N SER A 82 16.71 -2.00 24.14
CA SER A 82 16.26 -2.96 25.14
C SER A 82 15.48 -2.30 26.27
N LEU A 83 14.45 -2.98 26.79
CA LEU A 83 13.66 -2.50 27.94
C LEU A 83 13.15 -1.06 27.76
N SER A 84 12.79 -0.69 26.53
CA SER A 84 12.57 0.70 26.13
C SER A 84 11.14 0.93 25.62
N ASP A 85 10.55 2.06 25.97
CA ASP A 85 9.16 2.38 25.64
C ASP A 85 9.06 3.56 24.68
N SER A 86 8.08 3.51 23.77
CA SER A 86 7.81 4.58 22.81
C SER A 86 9.02 4.94 21.95
N VAL A 87 9.68 3.92 21.39
CA VAL A 87 10.82 4.08 20.48
C VAL A 87 10.30 4.40 19.07
N SER A 88 10.98 5.30 18.36
CA SER A 88 10.70 5.59 16.94
C SER A 88 11.97 5.47 16.12
N ILE A 89 11.98 4.58 15.13
CA ILE A 89 13.11 4.40 14.21
C ILE A 89 12.60 4.67 12.80
N SER A 90 13.01 5.78 12.19
CA SER A 90 12.44 6.15 10.89
C SER A 90 13.38 6.81 9.90
N LYS A 91 13.22 6.50 8.61
CA LYS A 91 13.97 7.17 7.52
C LYS A 91 15.49 7.01 7.60
N ASN A 92 15.94 5.91 8.22
CA ASN A 92 17.35 5.59 8.29
C ASN A 92 17.77 4.72 7.11
N ILE A 93 19.05 4.81 6.74
CA ILE A 93 19.71 3.93 5.77
C ILE A 93 20.67 3.06 6.57
N ILE A 94 20.40 1.76 6.65
CA ILE A 94 21.17 0.81 7.47
C ILE A 94 21.66 -0.31 6.58
N THR A 95 22.96 -0.37 6.32
CA THR A 95 23.54 -1.37 5.39
C THR A 95 24.74 -2.08 5.99
N ASP A 96 25.05 -3.26 5.45
CA ASP A 96 26.29 -3.98 5.71
C ASP A 96 26.54 -4.26 7.21
N CYS A 97 25.46 -4.37 7.99
CA CYS A 97 25.49 -4.80 9.38
C CYS A 97 25.16 -6.30 9.52
N GLU A 98 25.65 -6.95 10.58
CA GLU A 98 25.19 -8.30 10.92
C GLU A 98 23.71 -8.25 11.35
N THR A 99 23.35 -7.28 12.20
CA THR A 99 21.96 -6.95 12.52
C THR A 99 21.69 -5.47 12.32
N GLY A 100 20.71 -5.14 11.46
CA GLY A 100 20.34 -3.75 11.15
C GLY A 100 19.63 -3.07 12.33
N ILE A 101 18.44 -3.57 12.69
CA ILE A 101 17.65 -3.09 13.82
C ILE A 101 17.32 -4.28 14.75
N ASP A 102 17.65 -4.16 16.02
CA ASP A 102 17.32 -5.11 17.07
C ASP A 102 16.57 -4.43 18.22
N VAL A 103 15.35 -4.87 18.49
CA VAL A 103 14.48 -4.32 19.52
C VAL A 103 14.02 -5.43 20.45
N GLN A 104 14.33 -5.31 21.73
CA GLN A 104 14.09 -6.34 22.74
C GLN A 104 13.30 -5.83 23.94
N ASN A 105 12.26 -6.54 24.37
CA ASN A 105 11.44 -6.19 25.55
C ASN A 105 10.99 -4.72 25.54
N SER A 106 10.53 -4.24 24.39
CA SER A 106 10.31 -2.83 24.11
C SER A 106 9.04 -2.64 23.28
N ASN A 107 8.58 -1.41 23.09
CA ASN A 107 7.55 -1.05 22.12
C ASN A 107 7.97 0.18 21.32
N GLY A 108 7.50 0.27 20.08
CA GLY A 108 7.87 1.37 19.22
C GLY A 108 7.69 1.10 17.74
N ASN A 109 7.69 2.16 16.94
CA ASN A 109 7.42 2.07 15.52
C ASN A 109 8.71 2.11 14.69
N ILE A 110 8.76 1.28 13.65
CA ILE A 110 9.88 1.19 12.70
C ILE A 110 9.35 1.51 11.31
N LYS A 111 9.61 2.74 10.82
CA LYS A 111 8.94 3.27 9.63
C LYS A 111 9.88 3.82 8.56
N ASP A 112 9.60 3.54 7.29
CA ASP A 112 10.27 4.18 6.15
C ASP A 112 11.81 4.04 6.15
N ASN A 113 12.35 2.97 6.71
CA ASN A 113 13.80 2.72 6.70
C ASN A 113 14.19 1.92 5.46
N PHE A 114 15.40 2.16 4.97
CA PHE A 114 16.05 1.32 3.98
C PHE A 114 17.06 0.40 4.67
N LEU A 115 16.93 -0.91 4.48
CA LEU A 115 17.80 -1.91 5.10
C LEU A 115 18.39 -2.90 4.08
N LYS A 116 19.70 -3.15 4.22
CA LYS A 116 20.43 -4.18 3.48
C LYS A 116 21.49 -4.81 4.39
N ASN A 117 21.07 -5.72 5.26
CA ASN A 117 21.88 -6.34 6.32
C ASN A 117 21.67 -7.85 6.32
N ASP A 118 22.49 -8.63 7.04
CA ASP A 118 22.25 -10.08 7.15
C ASP A 118 20.90 -10.37 7.85
N LEU A 119 20.69 -9.84 9.05
CA LEU A 119 19.38 -9.76 9.71
C LEU A 119 18.91 -8.31 9.71
N ASN A 120 17.85 -7.99 8.97
CA ASN A 120 17.43 -6.59 8.80
C ASN A 120 16.69 -6.05 10.03
N ILE A 121 15.58 -6.67 10.44
CA ILE A 121 14.80 -6.28 11.62
C ILE A 121 14.57 -7.50 12.52
N ASN A 122 14.99 -7.42 13.78
CA ASN A 122 14.75 -8.42 14.81
C ASN A 122 13.96 -7.83 15.98
N LEU A 123 12.81 -8.43 16.28
CA LEU A 123 11.91 -8.02 17.35
C LEU A 123 11.73 -9.18 18.34
N ASN A 124 12.14 -8.99 19.58
CA ASN A 124 12.01 -10.00 20.64
C ASN A 124 11.20 -9.45 21.82
N ASN A 125 10.04 -10.06 22.11
CA ASN A 125 9.11 -9.59 23.12
C ASN A 125 8.70 -8.12 22.90
N VAL A 126 8.30 -7.81 21.66
CA VAL A 126 7.81 -6.49 21.22
C VAL A 126 6.34 -6.62 20.88
N LYS A 127 5.49 -5.72 21.39
CA LYS A 127 4.04 -5.78 21.20
C LYS A 127 3.48 -4.44 20.78
N ASN A 128 2.29 -4.45 20.18
CA ASN A 128 1.53 -3.24 19.85
C ASN A 128 2.37 -2.21 19.07
N SER A 129 3.15 -2.70 18.11
CA SER A 129 4.11 -1.91 17.34
C SER A 129 3.81 -1.98 15.85
N GLU A 130 4.09 -0.89 15.14
CA GLU A 130 3.91 -0.79 13.69
C GLU A 130 5.27 -0.80 12.99
N ILE A 131 5.41 -1.71 12.03
CA ILE A 131 6.56 -1.84 11.16
C ILE A 131 6.06 -1.58 9.75
N SER A 132 6.32 -0.38 9.22
CA SER A 132 5.67 0.06 7.98
C SER A 132 6.55 0.83 7.02
N GLY A 133 6.26 0.72 5.72
CA GLY A 133 6.96 1.49 4.68
C GLY A 133 8.45 1.17 4.53
N ASN A 134 8.98 0.13 5.19
CA ASN A 134 10.40 -0.19 5.11
C ASN A 134 10.71 -0.88 3.77
N GLU A 135 11.87 -0.54 3.20
CA GLU A 135 12.43 -1.19 2.03
C GLU A 135 13.61 -2.06 2.48
N ILE A 136 13.44 -3.37 2.36
CA ILE A 136 14.42 -4.38 2.77
C ILE A 136 14.86 -5.15 1.54
N GLN A 137 16.17 -5.22 1.33
CA GLN A 137 16.75 -6.00 0.25
C GLN A 137 17.97 -6.81 0.70
N GLU A 138 18.10 -8.03 0.18
CA GLU A 138 19.21 -8.95 0.49
C GLU A 138 19.34 -9.31 2.00
N GLY A 139 20.32 -10.14 2.34
CA GLY A 139 20.49 -10.71 3.69
C GLY A 139 19.94 -12.12 3.84
N SER A 140 19.97 -12.66 5.05
CA SER A 140 19.32 -13.92 5.40
C SER A 140 17.85 -13.75 5.76
N ILE A 141 17.52 -12.75 6.59
CA ILE A 141 16.16 -12.54 7.08
C ILE A 141 15.76 -11.06 6.95
N GLY A 142 14.56 -10.82 6.43
CA GLY A 142 13.98 -9.47 6.37
C GLY A 142 13.47 -9.02 7.74
N ILE A 143 12.38 -9.61 8.22
CA ILE A 143 11.77 -9.24 9.51
C ILE A 143 11.56 -10.50 10.35
N LEU A 144 12.12 -10.54 11.56
CA LEU A 144 11.97 -11.62 12.54
C LEU A 144 11.23 -11.14 13.79
N LEU A 145 10.15 -11.84 14.16
CA LEU A 145 9.41 -11.62 15.40
C LEU A 145 9.44 -12.88 16.26
N LYS A 146 9.86 -12.73 17.53
CA LYS A 146 9.87 -13.79 18.55
C LYS A 146 9.16 -13.32 19.79
N TYR A 147 8.16 -14.06 20.28
CA TYR A 147 7.35 -13.67 21.45
C TYR A 147 6.69 -12.28 21.30
N SER A 148 6.42 -11.86 20.06
CA SER A 148 6.08 -10.49 19.69
C SER A 148 4.68 -10.43 19.07
N SER A 149 3.66 -10.39 19.92
CA SER A 149 2.24 -10.41 19.52
C SER A 149 1.66 -9.02 19.21
N GLU A 150 0.52 -8.96 18.54
CA GLU A 150 -0.26 -7.72 18.32
C GLU A 150 0.51 -6.65 17.52
N ASN A 151 1.40 -7.06 16.61
CA ASN A 151 2.15 -6.14 15.77
C ASN A 151 1.54 -6.03 14.37
N GLU A 152 1.70 -4.86 13.76
CA GLU A 152 1.24 -4.58 12.40
C GLU A 152 2.44 -4.38 11.46
N ILE A 153 2.53 -5.24 10.44
CA ILE A 153 3.58 -5.19 9.41
C ILE A 153 2.89 -4.74 8.13
N ILE A 154 3.03 -3.46 7.78
CA ILE A 154 2.19 -2.80 6.78
C ILE A 154 3.01 -2.14 5.67
N SER A 155 2.67 -2.41 4.40
CA SER A 155 3.26 -1.72 3.25
C SER A 155 4.81 -1.76 3.22
N ASN A 156 5.41 -2.86 3.67
CA ASN A 156 6.85 -3.07 3.52
C ASN A 156 7.14 -3.70 2.16
N ARG A 157 8.29 -3.36 1.59
CA ARG A 157 8.84 -4.00 0.39
C ARG A 157 10.03 -4.86 0.82
N ILE A 158 9.95 -6.17 0.63
CA ILE A 158 10.98 -7.12 1.09
C ILE A 158 11.40 -8.00 -0.07
N LYS A 159 12.67 -7.91 -0.49
CA LYS A 159 13.15 -8.59 -1.68
C LYS A 159 14.50 -9.30 -1.55
N ASN A 160 14.64 -10.40 -2.28
CA ASN A 160 15.90 -11.10 -2.50
C ASN A 160 16.64 -11.49 -1.21
N VAL A 161 15.94 -11.70 -0.10
CA VAL A 161 16.55 -12.27 1.10
C VAL A 161 16.69 -13.78 0.91
N SER A 162 17.84 -14.31 1.33
CA SER A 162 18.21 -15.70 1.06
C SER A 162 17.39 -16.72 1.88
N PHE A 163 16.65 -16.29 2.90
CA PHE A 163 15.80 -17.15 3.71
C PHE A 163 14.37 -16.63 3.87
N TYR A 164 14.01 -16.00 5.01
CA TYR A 164 12.64 -15.56 5.30
C TYR A 164 12.47 -14.07 5.03
N GLY A 165 11.54 -13.69 4.15
CA GLY A 165 11.11 -12.29 4.01
C GLY A 165 10.55 -11.77 5.34
N ILE A 166 9.53 -12.45 5.86
CA ILE A 166 8.98 -12.24 7.20
C ILE A 166 8.91 -13.60 7.91
N GLN A 167 9.40 -13.67 9.14
CA GLN A 167 9.23 -14.81 10.03
C GLN A 167 8.66 -14.36 11.37
N ILE A 168 7.56 -14.97 11.78
CA ILE A 168 7.04 -14.85 13.14
C ILE A 168 7.04 -16.22 13.81
N MET A 169 7.46 -16.26 15.07
CA MET A 169 7.56 -17.50 15.81
C MET A 169 7.36 -17.33 17.31
N TYR A 170 7.13 -18.46 17.99
CA TYR A 170 7.04 -18.55 19.45
C TYR A 170 5.94 -17.64 20.03
N GLN A 171 4.68 -17.99 19.75
CA GLN A 171 3.50 -17.33 20.31
C GLN A 171 3.37 -15.83 19.95
N SER A 172 3.89 -15.43 18.79
CA SER A 172 3.76 -14.08 18.23
C SER A 172 2.40 -13.88 17.54
N GLY A 173 1.31 -14.24 18.22
CA GLY A 173 -0.05 -14.23 17.65
C GLY A 173 -0.66 -12.84 17.47
N ASN A 174 -1.86 -12.79 16.86
CA ASN A 174 -2.65 -11.59 16.59
C ASN A 174 -1.90 -10.51 15.78
N CYS A 175 -0.91 -10.91 14.97
CA CYS A 175 -0.22 -9.98 14.08
C CYS A 175 -1.02 -9.75 12.79
N LYS A 176 -0.82 -8.59 12.16
CA LYS A 176 -1.47 -8.22 10.90
C LYS A 176 -0.41 -7.91 9.84
N PHE A 177 -0.41 -8.66 8.75
CA PHE A 177 0.46 -8.43 7.59
C PHE A 177 -0.38 -7.89 6.45
N TYR A 178 -0.26 -6.59 6.20
CA TYR A 178 -1.11 -5.86 5.27
C TYR A 178 -0.30 -5.16 4.18
N ASN A 179 -0.78 -5.22 2.93
CA ASN A 179 -0.20 -4.48 1.81
C ASN A 179 1.29 -4.76 1.54
N ASN A 180 1.91 -5.80 2.09
CA ASN A 180 3.34 -6.01 1.87
C ASN A 180 3.60 -6.54 0.46
N ILE A 181 4.73 -6.14 -0.11
CA ILE A 181 5.23 -6.61 -1.40
C ILE A 181 6.49 -7.44 -1.13
N ILE A 182 6.38 -8.76 -1.29
CA ILE A 182 7.40 -9.72 -0.83
C ILE A 182 7.80 -10.63 -1.99
N TYR A 183 9.03 -10.49 -2.51
CA TYR A 183 9.43 -11.19 -3.74
C TYR A 183 10.88 -11.63 -3.82
N GLY A 184 11.14 -12.68 -4.58
CA GLY A 184 12.51 -13.18 -4.81
C GLY A 184 13.17 -13.80 -3.58
N ASN A 185 12.42 -14.07 -2.50
CA ASN A 185 12.96 -14.68 -1.28
C ASN A 185 12.88 -16.21 -1.34
N THR A 186 13.54 -16.95 -0.44
CA THR A 186 13.30 -18.40 -0.33
C THR A 186 11.91 -18.69 0.24
N TYR A 187 11.58 -18.01 1.33
CA TYR A 187 10.29 -18.03 1.99
C TYR A 187 9.73 -16.60 2.04
N GLY A 188 8.48 -16.41 1.66
CA GLY A 188 7.86 -15.09 1.71
C GLY A 188 7.49 -14.71 3.14
N ILE A 189 6.43 -15.30 3.67
CA ILE A 189 5.94 -15.14 5.05
C ILE A 189 5.93 -16.51 5.74
N ALA A 190 6.54 -16.61 6.91
CA ALA A 190 6.51 -17.81 7.76
C ALA A 190 5.84 -17.51 9.11
N VAL A 191 4.81 -18.28 9.46
CA VAL A 191 4.03 -18.20 10.70
C VAL A 191 4.20 -19.52 11.45
N LEU A 192 4.95 -19.54 12.55
CA LEU A 192 5.44 -20.77 13.16
C LEU A 192 5.20 -20.82 14.68
N ALA A 193 4.95 -22.01 15.23
CA ALA A 193 5.01 -22.27 16.68
C ALA A 193 4.12 -21.35 17.55
N GLY A 194 2.80 -21.54 17.45
CA GLY A 194 1.74 -20.93 18.26
C GLY A 194 1.36 -19.50 17.88
N CYS A 195 1.59 -19.06 16.65
CA CYS A 195 1.33 -17.68 16.22
C CYS A 195 -0.13 -17.45 15.81
N ASP A 196 -1.04 -17.77 16.73
CA ASP A 196 -2.48 -17.87 16.47
C ASP A 196 -3.14 -16.51 16.16
N GLY A 197 -4.25 -16.51 15.43
CA GLY A 197 -5.04 -15.31 15.13
C GLY A 197 -4.37 -14.32 14.17
N THR A 198 -3.27 -14.72 13.50
CA THR A 198 -2.55 -13.87 12.56
C THR A 198 -3.34 -13.66 11.26
N LYS A 199 -3.36 -12.43 10.76
CA LYS A 199 -4.02 -12.06 9.50
C LYS A 199 -3.00 -11.71 8.42
N ILE A 200 -3.10 -12.35 7.26
CA ILE A 200 -2.29 -12.09 6.06
C ILE A 200 -3.25 -11.60 4.98
N VAL A 201 -3.36 -10.28 4.81
CA VAL A 201 -4.38 -9.68 3.95
C VAL A 201 -3.81 -8.66 2.97
N ASN A 202 -4.28 -8.68 1.71
CA ASN A 202 -3.89 -7.70 0.69
C ASN A 202 -2.37 -7.63 0.44
N ASN A 203 -1.64 -8.75 0.52
CA ASN A 203 -0.22 -8.78 0.20
C ASN A 203 0.02 -9.27 -1.23
N THR A 204 1.11 -8.80 -1.86
CA THR A 204 1.59 -9.32 -3.14
C THR A 204 2.87 -10.12 -2.91
N LEU A 205 2.78 -11.44 -3.07
CA LEU A 205 3.89 -12.37 -2.94
C LEU A 205 4.26 -12.94 -4.31
N TYR A 206 5.49 -12.69 -4.77
CA TYR A 206 5.90 -13.01 -6.14
C TYR A 206 7.26 -13.69 -6.21
N SER A 207 7.35 -14.83 -6.88
CA SER A 207 8.60 -15.56 -7.12
C SER A 207 9.39 -15.87 -5.83
N ASN A 208 8.69 -16.20 -4.74
CA ASN A 208 9.35 -16.73 -3.54
C ASN A 208 9.63 -18.23 -3.77
N SER A 209 10.91 -18.60 -3.82
CA SER A 209 11.38 -19.80 -4.53
C SER A 209 10.95 -21.14 -3.92
N ASP A 210 10.66 -21.23 -2.61
CA ASP A 210 10.10 -22.44 -1.98
C ASP A 210 8.66 -22.25 -1.51
N LYS A 211 8.41 -21.54 -0.40
CA LYS A 211 7.05 -21.35 0.14
C LYS A 211 6.74 -19.86 0.22
N SER A 212 5.75 -19.38 -0.53
CA SER A 212 5.37 -17.97 -0.46
C SER A 212 4.74 -17.66 0.90
N ILE A 213 3.82 -18.51 1.37
CA ILE A 213 3.31 -18.47 2.73
C ILE A 213 3.52 -19.86 3.35
N TRP A 214 4.21 -19.92 4.49
CA TRP A 214 4.40 -21.13 5.27
C TRP A 214 3.77 -20.96 6.65
N VAL A 215 2.88 -21.88 7.01
CA VAL A 215 2.25 -21.92 8.34
C VAL A 215 2.54 -23.27 8.99
N HIS A 216 3.02 -23.27 10.23
CA HIS A 216 3.30 -24.48 10.99
C HIS A 216 2.90 -24.30 12.46
N ASP A 217 2.13 -25.24 13.01
CA ASP A 217 1.71 -25.24 14.41
C ASP A 217 1.10 -23.88 14.81
N SER A 218 0.10 -23.39 14.09
CA SER A 218 -0.55 -22.10 14.39
C SER A 218 -2.02 -22.11 13.96
N GLN A 219 -2.90 -21.52 14.77
CA GLN A 219 -4.35 -21.65 14.65
C GLN A 219 -5.03 -20.33 14.27
N GLU A 220 -6.24 -20.42 13.71
CA GLU A 220 -7.10 -19.26 13.42
C GLU A 220 -6.43 -18.23 12.49
N ILE A 221 -5.69 -18.72 11.49
CA ILE A 221 -4.96 -17.87 10.56
C ILE A 221 -5.85 -17.49 9.38
N LEU A 222 -6.00 -16.18 9.14
CA LEU A 222 -6.74 -15.67 7.99
C LEU A 222 -5.78 -15.31 6.85
N ILE A 223 -6.00 -15.89 5.67
CA ILE A 223 -5.29 -15.57 4.43
C ILE A 223 -6.31 -15.09 3.40
N GLN A 224 -6.37 -13.78 3.17
CA GLN A 224 -7.41 -13.15 2.35
C GLN A 224 -6.87 -12.06 1.42
N ASN A 225 -7.47 -11.88 0.24
CA ASN A 225 -7.14 -10.79 -0.67
C ASN A 225 -5.67 -10.75 -1.12
N ASN A 226 -4.90 -11.84 -1.02
CA ASN A 226 -3.51 -11.83 -1.44
C ASN A 226 -3.38 -12.25 -2.91
N ILE A 227 -2.32 -11.76 -3.57
CA ILE A 227 -1.84 -12.33 -4.83
C ILE A 227 -0.58 -13.13 -4.51
N VAL A 228 -0.58 -14.43 -4.82
CA VAL A 228 0.52 -15.34 -4.51
C VAL A 228 0.93 -16.10 -5.77
N SER A 229 2.07 -15.73 -6.35
CA SER A 229 2.44 -16.21 -7.68
C SER A 229 3.90 -16.57 -7.87
N LYS A 230 4.15 -17.47 -8.84
CA LYS A 230 5.48 -17.94 -9.27
C LYS A 230 6.35 -18.56 -8.15
N GLY A 231 5.78 -18.97 -7.03
CA GLY A 231 6.51 -19.75 -6.02
C GLY A 231 6.55 -21.24 -6.36
N LYS A 232 7.21 -22.05 -5.51
CA LYS A 232 7.03 -23.51 -5.59
C LYS A 232 5.73 -23.93 -4.91
N TYR A 233 5.51 -23.46 -3.68
CA TYR A 233 4.22 -23.52 -2.99
C TYR A 233 3.67 -22.11 -2.82
N GLY A 234 2.38 -21.92 -3.13
CA GLY A 234 1.68 -20.69 -2.76
C GLY A 234 1.51 -20.63 -1.25
N ILE A 235 0.73 -21.57 -0.70
CA ILE A 235 0.60 -21.82 0.74
C ILE A 235 1.08 -23.24 1.05
N TYR A 236 1.87 -23.37 2.10
CA TYR A 236 2.27 -24.63 2.69
C TYR A 236 1.90 -24.64 4.17
N SER A 237 1.07 -25.59 4.61
CA SER A 237 0.50 -25.64 5.95
C SER A 237 0.69 -26.99 6.62
N GLN A 238 1.03 -26.99 7.91
CA GLN A 238 1.17 -28.19 8.73
C GLN A 238 0.66 -27.90 10.14
N GLU A 239 -0.13 -28.81 10.71
CA GLU A 239 -0.58 -28.71 12.11
C GLU A 239 -1.25 -27.35 12.43
N SER A 240 -1.97 -26.79 11.45
CA SER A 240 -2.47 -25.41 11.50
C SER A 240 -3.89 -25.33 10.97
N SER A 241 -4.70 -24.41 11.51
CA SER A 241 -6.02 -24.09 10.97
C SER A 241 -5.96 -22.77 10.19
N LEU A 242 -6.45 -22.81 8.95
CA LEU A 242 -6.40 -21.69 8.01
C LEU A 242 -7.80 -21.41 7.45
N GLU A 243 -8.18 -20.13 7.36
CA GLU A 243 -9.22 -19.65 6.47
C GLU A 243 -8.56 -19.00 5.24
N ILE A 244 -8.75 -19.61 4.06
CA ILE A 244 -8.13 -19.17 2.80
C ILE A 244 -9.24 -18.79 1.83
N ASN A 245 -9.47 -17.51 1.59
CA ASN A 245 -10.54 -17.07 0.69
C ASN A 245 -10.19 -15.77 -0.01
N TYR A 246 -10.79 -15.49 -1.17
CA TYR A 246 -10.52 -14.26 -1.93
C TYR A 246 -9.03 -14.06 -2.24
N ASN A 247 -8.25 -15.09 -2.56
CA ASN A 247 -6.87 -14.92 -3.00
C ASN A 247 -6.73 -15.27 -4.48
N ASP A 248 -5.69 -14.75 -5.13
CA ASP A 248 -5.24 -15.23 -6.43
C ASP A 248 -3.96 -16.07 -6.28
N PHE A 249 -3.97 -17.25 -6.89
CA PHE A 249 -2.80 -18.12 -6.94
C PHE A 249 -2.39 -18.45 -8.38
N TRP A 250 -1.26 -17.92 -8.81
CA TRP A 250 -0.83 -18.04 -10.21
C TRP A 250 0.55 -18.67 -10.37
N LYS A 251 0.64 -19.72 -11.21
CA LYS A 251 1.91 -20.37 -11.58
C LYS A 251 2.78 -20.82 -10.39
N ASN A 252 2.18 -21.25 -9.27
CA ASN A 252 2.93 -21.94 -8.23
C ASN A 252 3.24 -23.37 -8.69
N THR A 253 4.52 -23.72 -8.78
CA THR A 253 4.97 -24.86 -9.62
C THR A 253 4.69 -26.23 -9.01
N LYS A 254 4.59 -26.35 -7.69
CA LYS A 254 4.32 -27.61 -6.98
C LYS A 254 2.89 -27.70 -6.48
N ALA A 255 2.37 -26.64 -5.86
CA ALA A 255 0.97 -26.51 -5.50
C ALA A 255 0.63 -25.06 -5.16
N ASN A 256 -0.60 -24.62 -5.48
CA ASN A 256 -1.11 -23.34 -4.99
C ASN A 256 -1.35 -23.38 -3.48
N ILE A 257 -1.92 -24.48 -2.98
CA ILE A 257 -2.19 -24.72 -1.55
C ILE A 257 -1.83 -26.18 -1.24
N PHE A 258 -1.07 -26.40 -0.17
CA PHE A 258 -0.70 -27.72 0.32
C PHE A 258 -0.76 -27.75 1.84
N GLY A 259 -1.37 -28.78 2.45
CA GLY A 259 -1.38 -28.98 3.90
C GLY A 259 -2.58 -29.76 4.42
N THR A 260 -2.53 -30.11 5.71
CA THR A 260 -3.66 -30.72 6.46
C THR A 260 -4.56 -29.63 7.05
N ASP A 261 -5.87 -29.90 7.18
CA ASP A 261 -6.86 -29.02 7.83
C ASP A 261 -6.94 -27.58 7.28
N VAL A 262 -6.83 -27.45 5.95
CA VAL A 262 -6.96 -26.18 5.24
C VAL A 262 -8.42 -25.86 4.91
N GLY A 263 -8.94 -24.75 5.45
CA GLY A 263 -10.26 -24.22 5.09
C GLY A 263 -10.19 -23.39 3.82
N ILE A 264 -10.41 -24.02 2.66
CA ILE A 264 -10.38 -23.34 1.36
C ILE A 264 -11.78 -22.82 1.01
N GLY A 265 -11.94 -21.51 1.00
CA GLY A 265 -13.13 -20.82 0.54
C GLY A 265 -13.30 -20.86 -0.98
N MET A 266 -14.54 -20.64 -1.44
CA MET A 266 -14.92 -20.77 -2.86
C MET A 266 -14.48 -19.60 -3.74
N TYR A 267 -14.07 -18.48 -3.16
CA TYR A 267 -13.73 -17.26 -3.90
C TYR A 267 -12.22 -17.10 -4.10
N ASN A 268 -11.45 -18.19 -4.13
CA ASN A 268 -10.06 -18.11 -4.59
C ASN A 268 -10.02 -18.23 -6.12
N ILE A 269 -9.20 -17.42 -6.78
CA ILE A 269 -8.95 -17.47 -8.22
C ILE A 269 -7.53 -17.99 -8.51
N PHE A 270 -7.34 -18.40 -9.76
CA PHE A 270 -6.12 -19.06 -10.22
C PHE A 270 -5.74 -18.55 -11.61
N GLN A 271 -5.65 -17.24 -11.76
CA GLN A 271 -5.52 -16.57 -13.05
C GLN A 271 -4.26 -15.70 -13.10
N ASP A 272 -3.86 -15.23 -14.27
CA ASP A 272 -2.74 -14.30 -14.33
C ASP A 272 -3.12 -12.98 -13.64
N PRO A 273 -2.33 -12.47 -12.67
CA PRO A 273 -2.59 -11.16 -12.07
C PRO A 273 -2.48 -10.00 -13.06
N ILE A 274 -1.90 -10.21 -14.25
CA ILE A 274 -1.68 -9.17 -15.26
C ILE A 274 -1.03 -7.92 -14.65
N PHE A 275 0.07 -8.10 -13.93
CA PHE A 275 0.86 -6.96 -13.43
C PHE A 275 1.35 -6.10 -14.60
N LEU A 276 1.45 -4.78 -14.40
CA LEU A 276 1.94 -3.85 -15.42
C LEU A 276 3.34 -4.23 -15.91
N ASN A 277 4.27 -4.56 -15.00
CA ASN A 277 5.58 -5.10 -15.35
C ASN A 277 6.27 -5.76 -14.13
N ALA A 278 5.94 -7.01 -13.84
CA ALA A 278 6.50 -7.73 -12.69
C ALA A 278 8.02 -7.96 -12.78
N GLU A 279 8.58 -8.12 -14.00
CA GLU A 279 10.03 -8.30 -14.19
C GLU A 279 10.82 -7.02 -13.89
N ALA A 280 10.18 -5.86 -13.98
CA ALA A 280 10.71 -4.57 -13.53
C ALA A 280 10.24 -4.20 -12.10
N GLU A 281 9.82 -5.17 -11.30
CA GLU A 281 9.37 -4.99 -9.90
C GLU A 281 8.12 -4.10 -9.74
N ASN A 282 7.37 -3.89 -10.84
CA ASN A 282 6.13 -3.14 -10.87
C ASN A 282 4.93 -4.10 -10.76
N PHE A 283 4.50 -4.30 -9.52
CA PHE A 283 3.37 -5.18 -9.16
C PHE A 283 2.02 -4.47 -9.12
N LYS A 284 1.90 -3.26 -9.67
CA LYS A 284 0.58 -2.65 -9.90
C LYS A 284 -0.16 -3.48 -10.94
N LEU A 285 -1.47 -3.62 -10.77
CA LEU A 285 -2.29 -4.38 -11.69
C LEU A 285 -2.52 -3.59 -12.97
N ASN A 286 -2.50 -4.29 -14.11
CA ASN A 286 -3.26 -3.84 -15.26
C ASN A 286 -4.73 -3.90 -14.88
N ILE A 287 -5.50 -2.94 -15.33
CA ILE A 287 -6.90 -2.90 -14.96
C ILE A 287 -7.76 -4.07 -15.47
N ASN A 288 -7.40 -4.68 -16.60
CA ASN A 288 -8.08 -5.88 -17.09
C ASN A 288 -7.71 -7.13 -16.27
N SER A 289 -6.98 -6.97 -15.17
CA SER A 289 -6.63 -8.06 -14.27
C SER A 289 -7.89 -8.64 -13.62
N PRO A 290 -7.97 -9.98 -13.52
CA PRO A 290 -9.02 -10.64 -12.73
C PRO A 290 -8.92 -10.35 -11.22
N CYS A 291 -7.85 -9.69 -10.77
CA CYS A 291 -7.65 -9.28 -9.38
C CYS A 291 -8.32 -7.95 -9.04
N VAL A 292 -8.76 -7.16 -10.04
CA VAL A 292 -9.44 -5.88 -9.82
C VAL A 292 -10.87 -6.12 -9.34
N ASP A 293 -11.30 -5.36 -8.34
CA ASP A 293 -12.64 -5.40 -7.71
C ASP A 293 -13.09 -6.78 -7.18
N PHE A 294 -12.16 -7.72 -7.03
CA PHE A 294 -12.50 -9.12 -6.74
C PHE A 294 -12.47 -9.45 -5.24
N GLY A 295 -11.73 -8.69 -4.45
CA GLY A 295 -11.49 -8.95 -3.03
C GLY A 295 -12.66 -8.58 -2.12
N LYS A 296 -12.56 -9.05 -0.87
CA LYS A 296 -13.55 -8.83 0.19
C LYS A 296 -13.18 -7.65 1.08
N LEU A 297 -14.07 -6.67 1.26
CA LEU A 297 -13.81 -5.48 2.08
C LEU A 297 -13.59 -5.77 3.58
N GLN A 298 -14.29 -6.78 4.13
CA GLN A 298 -14.13 -7.15 5.53
C GLN A 298 -12.69 -7.62 5.80
N ASP A 299 -12.07 -7.14 6.89
CA ASP A 299 -10.68 -7.42 7.29
C ASP A 299 -9.58 -6.85 6.37
N SER A 300 -9.93 -6.15 5.29
CA SER A 300 -8.97 -5.39 4.49
C SER A 300 -8.53 -4.10 5.19
N PRO A 301 -7.26 -3.70 5.04
CA PRO A 301 -6.81 -2.37 5.46
C PRO A 301 -7.48 -1.28 4.62
N GLY A 302 -7.77 -0.13 5.25
CA GLY A 302 -8.52 0.97 4.62
C GLY A 302 -7.79 1.71 3.50
N THR A 303 -6.47 1.48 3.34
CA THR A 303 -5.66 2.04 2.26
C THR A 303 -4.71 0.99 1.68
N ASP A 304 -4.26 1.19 0.43
CA ASP A 304 -3.28 0.36 -0.29
C ASP A 304 -1.82 0.67 0.05
N PHE A 305 -0.88 0.05 -0.66
CA PHE A 305 0.57 0.27 -0.51
C PHE A 305 0.98 1.73 -0.72
N GLU A 306 0.29 2.50 -1.57
CA GLU A 306 0.59 3.92 -1.86
C GLU A 306 -0.27 4.87 -1.02
N GLY A 307 -1.11 4.35 -0.12
CA GLY A 307 -2.02 5.14 0.70
C GLY A 307 -3.34 5.51 0.02
N LYS A 308 -3.66 4.94 -1.15
CA LYS A 308 -4.99 5.12 -1.79
C LYS A 308 -6.06 4.41 -0.97
N LYS A 309 -7.24 5.02 -0.85
CA LYS A 309 -8.35 4.43 -0.08
C LYS A 309 -8.87 3.16 -0.75
N ARG A 310 -9.41 2.25 0.05
CA ARG A 310 -10.15 1.08 -0.45
C ARG A 310 -11.63 1.16 -0.09
N PRO A 311 -12.55 0.75 -0.98
CA PRO A 311 -12.32 0.37 -2.38
C PRO A 311 -12.22 1.60 -3.31
N HIS A 312 -11.53 1.47 -4.46
CA HIS A 312 -11.61 2.45 -5.56
C HIS A 312 -12.56 2.02 -6.70
N GLY A 313 -13.22 0.87 -6.60
CA GLY A 313 -14.24 0.38 -7.52
C GLY A 313 -15.42 -0.30 -6.80
N LYS A 314 -15.95 -1.38 -7.37
CA LYS A 314 -17.04 -2.18 -6.74
C LYS A 314 -16.57 -3.00 -5.55
N GLY A 315 -15.29 -3.34 -5.50
CA GLY A 315 -14.68 -4.18 -4.47
C GLY A 315 -13.28 -3.69 -4.14
N VAL A 316 -12.61 -4.40 -3.22
CA VAL A 316 -11.18 -4.15 -3.01
C VAL A 316 -10.39 -4.97 -4.02
N ASP A 317 -9.26 -4.45 -4.49
CA ASP A 317 -8.40 -5.24 -5.36
C ASP A 317 -7.66 -6.31 -4.54
N LEU A 318 -7.33 -7.42 -5.18
CA LEU A 318 -6.40 -8.38 -4.60
C LEU A 318 -4.98 -7.81 -4.62
N GLY A 319 -4.19 -8.16 -3.61
CA GLY A 319 -2.80 -7.75 -3.47
C GLY A 319 -2.63 -6.36 -2.87
N ALA A 320 -1.41 -5.85 -2.99
CA ALA A 320 -0.94 -4.68 -2.26
C ALA A 320 -1.42 -3.33 -2.81
N TYR A 321 -1.79 -3.26 -4.08
CA TYR A 321 -2.19 -2.02 -4.75
C TYR A 321 -3.68 -2.01 -5.05
N GLU A 322 -4.27 -0.81 -5.02
CA GLU A 322 -5.60 -0.54 -5.54
C GLU A 322 -5.46 0.22 -6.88
N VAL A 323 -6.18 -0.25 -7.89
CA VAL A 323 -6.31 0.41 -9.18
C VAL A 323 -7.41 1.46 -9.04
N ALA A 324 -7.05 2.71 -9.33
CA ALA A 324 -8.02 3.79 -9.34
C ALA A 324 -8.95 3.62 -10.55
N THR A 325 -10.23 3.33 -10.29
CA THR A 325 -11.29 3.39 -11.30
C THR A 325 -12.01 4.74 -11.22
N VAL A 326 -12.48 5.25 -12.36
CA VAL A 326 -13.20 6.53 -12.42
C VAL A 326 -14.68 6.26 -12.27
N GLN A 327 -15.29 6.60 -11.12
CA GLN A 327 -16.73 6.49 -10.96
C GLN A 327 -17.43 7.70 -11.59
N ILE A 328 -18.28 7.47 -12.59
CA ILE A 328 -18.99 8.50 -13.35
C ILE A 328 -20.49 8.30 -13.20
N THR A 329 -21.19 9.34 -12.80
CA THR A 329 -22.65 9.42 -12.95
C THR A 329 -22.96 10.01 -14.33
N LEU A 330 -23.50 9.19 -15.23
CA LEU A 330 -23.82 9.58 -16.60
C LEU A 330 -25.30 9.96 -16.72
N VAL A 331 -25.56 11.22 -17.02
CA VAL A 331 -26.90 11.79 -17.20
C VAL A 331 -27.16 11.94 -18.70
N ALA A 332 -28.06 11.12 -19.23
CA ALA A 332 -28.43 11.15 -20.64
C ALA A 332 -29.89 10.69 -20.81
N ASN A 333 -30.56 11.17 -21.85
CA ASN A 333 -31.77 10.50 -22.32
C ASN A 333 -31.39 9.23 -23.11
N THR A 334 -32.35 8.35 -23.37
CA THR A 334 -32.09 7.07 -24.05
C THR A 334 -31.51 7.24 -25.46
N ILE A 335 -31.91 8.29 -26.17
CA ILE A 335 -31.48 8.54 -27.55
C ILE A 335 -30.00 8.96 -27.59
N ASP A 336 -29.62 9.92 -26.76
CA ASP A 336 -28.25 10.43 -26.72
C ASP A 336 -27.29 9.38 -26.11
N TYR A 337 -27.77 8.56 -25.18
CA TYR A 337 -27.04 7.40 -24.68
C TYR A 337 -26.74 6.40 -25.81
N ASP A 338 -27.77 6.00 -26.57
CA ASP A 338 -27.61 5.04 -27.68
C ASP A 338 -26.70 5.59 -28.79
N LEU A 339 -26.72 6.90 -29.05
CA LEU A 339 -25.84 7.55 -30.03
C LEU A 339 -24.37 7.65 -29.56
N ALA A 340 -24.13 7.65 -28.26
CA ALA A 340 -22.81 7.76 -27.64
C ALA A 340 -22.19 6.39 -27.28
N ASP A 341 -22.71 5.29 -27.84
CA ASP A 341 -22.25 3.92 -27.63
C ASP A 341 -20.72 3.76 -27.66
N GLU A 342 -20.05 4.27 -28.69
CA GLU A 342 -18.58 4.19 -28.84
C GLU A 342 -17.84 4.98 -27.76
N PHE A 343 -18.40 6.10 -27.30
CA PHE A 343 -17.78 6.88 -26.22
C PHE A 343 -17.96 6.18 -24.86
N ILE A 344 -19.14 5.61 -24.61
CA ILE A 344 -19.43 4.83 -23.40
C ILE A 344 -18.54 3.57 -23.37
N GLU A 345 -18.40 2.88 -24.51
CA GLU A 345 -17.47 1.75 -24.65
C GLU A 345 -16.03 2.20 -24.42
N PHE A 346 -15.62 3.36 -24.93
CA PHE A 346 -14.30 3.94 -24.63
C PHE A 346 -14.10 4.18 -23.13
N LEU A 347 -15.08 4.75 -22.43
CA LEU A 347 -15.02 4.98 -20.98
C LEU A 347 -14.93 3.66 -20.20
N ASP A 348 -15.73 2.65 -20.58
CA ASP A 348 -15.70 1.31 -19.98
C ASP A 348 -14.35 0.60 -20.24
N MET A 349 -13.82 0.68 -21.47
CA MET A 349 -12.48 0.19 -21.82
C MET A 349 -11.34 0.91 -21.07
N ASN A 350 -11.59 2.13 -20.60
CA ASN A 350 -10.68 2.88 -19.75
C ASN A 350 -11.05 2.79 -18.25
N ASN A 351 -11.98 1.90 -17.90
CA ASN A 351 -12.38 1.51 -16.55
C ASN A 351 -12.95 2.67 -15.74
N ALA A 352 -13.77 3.44 -16.42
CA ALA A 352 -14.80 4.16 -15.73
C ALA A 352 -15.91 3.19 -15.29
N ILE A 353 -16.34 3.30 -14.03
CA ILE A 353 -17.59 2.69 -13.58
C ILE A 353 -18.69 3.71 -13.88
N ILE A 354 -19.55 3.38 -14.85
CA ILE A 354 -20.60 4.28 -15.31
C ILE A 354 -21.92 3.89 -14.63
N THR A 355 -22.50 4.84 -13.89
CA THR A 355 -23.87 4.74 -13.37
C THR A 355 -24.75 5.66 -14.21
N THR A 356 -25.48 5.08 -15.16
CA THR A 356 -26.38 5.83 -16.04
C THR A 356 -27.69 6.13 -15.33
N ILE A 357 -28.11 7.40 -15.35
CA ILE A 357 -29.35 7.87 -14.71
C ILE A 357 -30.17 8.75 -15.66
N SER A 358 -31.48 8.82 -15.40
CA SER A 358 -32.35 9.76 -16.10
C SER A 358 -32.30 11.15 -15.45
N ALA A 359 -32.81 12.17 -16.14
CA ALA A 359 -32.95 13.50 -15.55
C ALA A 359 -33.87 13.52 -14.30
N ALA A 360 -34.80 12.56 -14.19
CA ALA A 360 -35.71 12.47 -13.04
C ALA A 360 -34.99 12.00 -11.77
N ASP A 361 -33.96 11.17 -11.92
CA ASP A 361 -33.17 10.64 -10.80
C ASP A 361 -32.03 11.59 -10.42
N PHE A 362 -31.69 12.55 -11.29
CA PHE A 362 -30.60 13.50 -11.10
C PHE A 362 -30.59 14.22 -9.73
N PRO A 363 -31.72 14.64 -9.14
CA PRO A 363 -31.71 15.27 -7.81
C PRO A 363 -31.08 14.41 -6.71
N GLU A 364 -31.14 13.08 -6.80
CA GLU A 364 -30.51 12.17 -5.82
C GLU A 364 -29.00 12.02 -6.04
N HIS A 365 -28.53 12.41 -7.22
CA HIS A 365 -27.15 12.28 -7.70
C HIS A 365 -26.46 13.62 -7.96
N GLN A 366 -27.15 14.74 -7.70
CA GLN A 366 -26.68 16.09 -7.97
C GLN A 366 -25.38 16.42 -7.22
N GLU A 367 -25.15 15.75 -6.11
CA GLU A 367 -23.94 15.84 -5.33
C GLU A 367 -22.90 14.79 -5.70
N ASP A 368 -22.99 14.00 -6.77
CA ASP A 368 -21.94 13.01 -7.10
C ASP A 368 -20.60 13.68 -7.48
N LYS A 369 -19.46 12.97 -7.33
CA LYS A 369 -18.11 13.57 -7.46
C LYS A 369 -17.79 13.92 -8.91
N ILE A 370 -18.13 13.03 -9.84
CA ILE A 370 -17.88 13.19 -11.26
C ILE A 370 -19.19 12.92 -11.98
N ILE A 371 -19.74 13.96 -12.61
CA ILE A 371 -20.99 13.89 -13.37
C ILE A 371 -20.66 14.16 -14.83
N LEU A 372 -21.12 13.28 -15.72
CA LEU A 372 -21.03 13.43 -17.15
C LEU A 372 -22.44 13.63 -17.70
N VAL A 373 -22.70 14.74 -18.39
CA VAL A 373 -24.00 15.04 -19.00
C VAL A 373 -23.87 14.98 -20.51
N LEU A 374 -24.73 14.19 -21.17
CA LEU A 374 -24.83 14.14 -22.63
C LEU A 374 -26.10 14.87 -23.07
N GLY A 375 -25.92 15.94 -23.83
CA GLY A 375 -27.02 16.73 -24.37
C GLY A 375 -26.83 18.23 -24.22
N GLY A 376 -27.47 19.00 -25.09
CA GLY A 376 -27.48 20.45 -25.05
C GLY A 376 -28.59 21.06 -24.18
N PRO A 377 -28.66 22.39 -24.05
CA PRO A 377 -29.66 23.09 -23.26
C PRO A 377 -31.10 22.89 -23.76
N ASP A 378 -31.30 22.43 -24.99
CA ASP A 378 -32.61 22.13 -25.57
C ASP A 378 -32.90 20.62 -25.66
N ALA A 379 -32.08 19.79 -25.01
CA ALA A 379 -32.28 18.34 -24.96
C ALA A 379 -33.57 17.96 -24.22
N TYR A 380 -34.25 16.94 -24.72
CA TYR A 380 -35.53 16.46 -24.20
C TYR A 380 -35.37 15.71 -22.86
N ASP A 381 -36.50 15.26 -22.32
CA ASP A 381 -36.59 14.41 -21.12
C ASP A 381 -35.92 15.01 -19.88
N GLY A 382 -35.91 16.34 -19.79
CA GLY A 382 -35.40 17.08 -18.63
C GLY A 382 -33.90 17.36 -18.66
N ILE A 383 -33.15 16.77 -19.59
CA ILE A 383 -31.69 16.98 -19.72
C ILE A 383 -31.37 18.46 -19.97
N GLY A 384 -32.14 19.13 -20.83
CA GLY A 384 -31.93 20.54 -21.12
C GLY A 384 -31.99 21.44 -19.88
N TYR A 385 -32.85 21.15 -18.91
CA TYR A 385 -32.92 21.93 -17.66
C TYR A 385 -31.66 21.74 -16.80
N ILE A 386 -31.14 20.51 -16.72
CA ILE A 386 -29.89 20.23 -16.01
C ILE A 386 -28.73 20.99 -16.65
N VAL A 387 -28.64 20.97 -17.99
CA VAL A 387 -27.60 21.70 -18.73
C VAL A 387 -27.73 23.22 -18.54
N GLN A 388 -28.96 23.75 -18.52
CA GLN A 388 -29.21 25.17 -18.27
C GLN A 388 -28.86 25.62 -16.84
N ASP A 389 -28.90 24.71 -15.86
CA ASP A 389 -28.44 24.98 -14.50
C ASP A 389 -26.90 24.92 -14.37
N ILE A 390 -26.22 24.17 -15.25
CA ILE A 390 -24.76 24.00 -15.24
C ILE A 390 -24.05 25.13 -16.02
N LEU A 391 -24.56 25.49 -17.18
CA LEU A 391 -23.92 26.42 -18.12
C LEU A 391 -24.40 27.86 -17.90
N ASP A 392 -23.53 28.82 -18.19
CA ASP A 392 -23.92 30.23 -18.16
C ASP A 392 -24.66 30.66 -19.45
N GLY A 393 -25.28 31.84 -19.41
CA GLY A 393 -26.09 32.34 -20.53
C GLY A 393 -25.33 32.47 -21.86
N ASN A 394 -24.04 32.81 -21.83
CA ASN A 394 -23.24 32.94 -23.05
C ASN A 394 -22.92 31.56 -23.63
N GLU A 395 -22.61 30.58 -22.79
CA GLU A 395 -22.37 29.19 -23.21
C GLU A 395 -23.63 28.57 -23.81
N ILE A 396 -24.80 28.80 -23.19
CA ILE A 396 -26.10 28.35 -23.69
C ILE A 396 -26.42 28.98 -25.05
N GLU A 397 -26.26 30.30 -25.21
CA GLU A 397 -26.49 30.96 -26.49
C GLU A 397 -25.48 30.52 -27.56
N TRP A 398 -24.25 30.22 -27.17
CA TRP A 398 -23.22 29.75 -28.09
C TRP A 398 -23.53 28.35 -28.61
N ILE A 399 -23.85 27.39 -27.73
CA ILE A 399 -24.08 26.00 -28.14
C ILE A 399 -25.35 25.83 -28.97
N ARG A 400 -26.32 26.74 -28.83
CA ARG A 400 -27.54 26.77 -29.66
C ARG A 400 -27.31 27.18 -31.13
N LYS A 401 -26.16 27.78 -31.46
CA LYS A 401 -25.87 28.18 -32.85
C LYS A 401 -25.60 26.94 -33.70
N GLU A 402 -26.23 26.89 -34.86
CA GLU A 402 -26.11 25.78 -35.81
C GLU A 402 -24.64 25.44 -36.10
N GLY A 403 -24.28 24.17 -35.96
CA GLY A 403 -22.94 23.66 -36.21
C GLY A 403 -22.01 23.65 -35.00
N ASN A 404 -22.42 24.22 -33.86
CA ASN A 404 -21.58 24.26 -32.67
C ASN A 404 -21.70 22.98 -31.84
N PHE A 405 -20.57 22.52 -31.33
CA PHE A 405 -20.47 21.46 -30.34
C PHE A 405 -19.17 21.57 -29.57
N THR A 406 -19.17 21.14 -28.31
CA THR A 406 -17.97 21.19 -27.47
C THR A 406 -18.14 20.39 -26.17
N MET A 407 -17.06 20.35 -25.39
CA MET A 407 -17.03 19.89 -24.02
C MET A 407 -16.95 21.11 -23.09
N PHE A 408 -17.85 21.19 -22.10
CA PHE A 408 -17.75 22.14 -21.00
C PHE A 408 -17.30 21.43 -19.74
N ILE A 409 -16.36 22.04 -19.02
CA ILE A 409 -15.88 21.55 -17.72
C ILE A 409 -16.30 22.55 -16.65
N LYS A 410 -17.07 22.09 -15.67
CA LYS A 410 -17.45 22.86 -14.48
C LYS A 410 -16.95 22.16 -13.24
N THR A 411 -16.72 22.94 -12.20
CA THR A 411 -16.27 22.42 -10.90
C THR A 411 -17.07 23.09 -9.79
N ASN A 412 -17.29 22.34 -8.71
CA ASN A 412 -17.97 22.82 -7.51
C ASN A 412 -19.35 23.47 -7.75
N THR A 413 -20.12 22.97 -8.74
CA THR A 413 -21.43 23.55 -9.09
C THR A 413 -22.43 23.41 -7.94
N TRP A 414 -22.47 22.24 -7.29
CA TRP A 414 -23.38 22.01 -6.16
C TRP A 414 -22.65 21.62 -4.87
N ARG A 415 -21.44 21.03 -4.95
CA ARG A 415 -20.60 20.73 -3.77
C ARG A 415 -19.11 20.91 -4.03
N ASP A 416 -18.34 21.13 -2.97
CA ASP A 416 -16.87 21.15 -3.04
C ASP A 416 -16.30 19.78 -3.49
N GLY A 417 -15.29 19.81 -4.37
CA GLY A 417 -14.63 18.63 -4.91
C GLY A 417 -15.38 17.93 -6.05
N GLN A 418 -16.36 18.61 -6.65
CA GLN A 418 -17.16 18.08 -7.77
C GLN A 418 -16.59 18.50 -9.14
N LEU A 419 -16.56 17.55 -10.08
CA LEU A 419 -16.29 17.76 -11.51
C LEU A 419 -17.56 17.44 -12.31
N ILE A 420 -17.96 18.35 -13.19
CA ILE A 420 -19.06 18.15 -14.13
C ILE A 420 -18.54 18.38 -15.54
N ILE A 421 -18.74 17.40 -16.40
CA ILE A 421 -18.41 17.48 -17.82
C ILE A 421 -19.72 17.44 -18.61
N VAL A 422 -19.97 18.45 -19.44
CA VAL A 422 -21.11 18.50 -20.34
C VAL A 422 -20.61 18.36 -21.77
N LEU A 423 -21.01 17.29 -22.44
CA LEU A 423 -20.77 17.10 -23.87
C LEU A 423 -22.05 17.43 -24.61
N ALA A 424 -22.01 18.51 -25.39
CA ALA A 424 -23.19 19.08 -26.02
C ALA A 424 -22.90 19.51 -27.46
N GLY A 425 -23.92 19.43 -28.29
CA GLY A 425 -23.98 20.03 -29.61
C GLY A 425 -25.28 20.80 -29.83
N SER A 426 -25.34 21.59 -30.89
CA SER A 426 -26.57 22.29 -31.30
C SER A 426 -27.68 21.33 -31.72
N ASP A 427 -27.34 20.07 -32.00
CA ASP A 427 -28.23 18.94 -32.17
C ASP A 427 -27.58 17.65 -31.62
N ARG A 428 -28.27 16.52 -31.78
CA ARG A 428 -27.84 15.20 -31.28
C ARG A 428 -26.64 14.61 -32.03
N ASP A 429 -26.53 14.86 -33.33
CA ASP A 429 -25.42 14.33 -34.14
C ASP A 429 -24.13 15.07 -33.75
N LEU A 430 -24.27 16.37 -33.48
CA LEU A 430 -23.20 17.21 -32.96
C LEU A 430 -22.89 16.93 -31.48
N THR A 431 -23.87 16.49 -30.68
CA THR A 431 -23.61 15.97 -29.33
C THR A 431 -22.76 14.69 -29.38
N LYS A 432 -23.09 13.76 -30.29
CA LYS A 432 -22.24 12.59 -30.57
C LYS A 432 -20.83 13.01 -31.04
N ALA A 433 -20.73 14.02 -31.90
CA ALA A 433 -19.44 14.55 -32.33
C ALA A 433 -18.62 15.10 -31.15
N ALA A 434 -19.25 15.82 -30.20
CA ALA A 434 -18.60 16.27 -28.98
C ALA A 434 -18.04 15.11 -28.17
N CYS A 435 -18.80 14.04 -27.98
CA CYS A 435 -18.32 12.83 -27.30
C CYS A 435 -17.06 12.26 -27.96
N MET A 436 -17.07 12.14 -29.29
CA MET A 436 -15.98 11.51 -30.02
C MET A 436 -14.71 12.37 -30.09
N GLU A 437 -14.86 13.68 -30.31
CA GLU A 437 -13.71 14.60 -30.40
C GLU A 437 -13.05 14.82 -29.04
N ASN A 438 -13.80 14.72 -27.94
CA ASN A 438 -13.31 15.05 -26.60
C ASN A 438 -13.07 13.81 -25.72
N LYS A 439 -13.23 12.58 -26.21
CA LYS A 439 -13.20 11.36 -25.38
C LYS A 439 -11.94 11.21 -24.52
N GLU A 440 -10.76 11.44 -25.11
CA GLU A 440 -9.47 11.31 -24.39
C GLU A 440 -9.30 12.42 -23.34
N GLU A 441 -9.67 13.66 -23.70
CA GLU A 441 -9.57 14.81 -22.79
C GLU A 441 -10.55 14.67 -21.63
N ALA A 442 -11.81 14.33 -21.92
CA ALA A 442 -12.84 14.10 -20.91
C ALA A 442 -12.39 13.06 -19.89
N PHE A 443 -11.91 11.90 -20.34
CA PHE A 443 -11.45 10.85 -19.44
C PHE A 443 -10.19 11.24 -18.65
N THR A 444 -9.25 11.97 -19.28
CA THR A 444 -8.07 12.50 -18.58
C THR A 444 -8.47 13.41 -17.43
N GLN A 445 -9.40 14.35 -17.67
CA GLN A 445 -9.92 15.24 -16.64
C GLN A 445 -10.57 14.47 -15.49
N MET A 446 -11.40 13.47 -15.79
CA MET A 446 -12.04 12.66 -14.76
C MET A 446 -11.04 11.85 -13.92
N LYS A 447 -9.98 11.33 -14.55
CA LYS A 447 -8.92 10.57 -13.89
C LYS A 447 -8.05 11.44 -13.00
N GLU A 448 -7.67 12.64 -13.44
CA GLU A 448 -6.87 13.59 -12.66
C GLU A 448 -7.66 14.19 -11.48
N TRP A 449 -8.99 14.10 -11.51
CA TRP A 449 -9.87 14.58 -10.44
C TRP A 449 -9.97 13.61 -9.24
N LEU A 450 -9.53 12.36 -9.40
CA LEU A 450 -9.49 11.37 -8.33
C LEU A 450 -8.39 11.66 -7.33
#